data_AF-A0AAE3QY65-F1
#
_entry.id   AF-A0AAE3QY65-F1
#
_cell.length_a   1.000
_cell.length_b   1.000
_cell.length_c   1.000
_cell.angle_alpha   90.00
_cell.angle_beta   90.00
_cell.angle_gamma   90.00
#
_symmetry.space_group_name_H-M   'P 1'
#
loop_
_entity.id
_entity.type
_entity.pdbx_description
1 polymer ?
#
loop_
_entity_poly.entity_id
_entity_poly.type
_entity_poly.pdbx_seq_one_letter_code
_entity_poly.pdbx_strand_id
1 'polypeptide(L)'
;MSHPIEVILEHLKQHPEIVVERSGDSIRVLPKSEKGFTVILSAQPDSLFIVYFEMWHSEFDRWEDAFQCFMWGLSNQCRLKVTKRGDTPYKWTAESSYTGTWEFVSATGVLNFAFWKTQNEYYLQNDWVRMTPKS
;
A
#
# COMPACT_ATOMS: atom_id res chain seq x y z
N MET A 1 13.18 -16.97 16.93
CA MET A 1 13.07 -15.81 16.02
C MET A 1 11.71 -15.18 16.25
N SER A 2 11.62 -13.86 16.36
CA SER A 2 10.34 -13.16 16.48
C SER A 2 9.53 -13.35 15.20
N HIS A 3 8.22 -13.58 15.30
CA HIS A 3 7.36 -13.65 14.13
C HIS A 3 7.45 -12.32 13.35
N PRO A 4 7.58 -12.31 12.02
CA PRO A 4 7.86 -11.08 11.26
C PRO A 4 6.90 -9.92 11.58
N ILE A 5 5.61 -10.23 11.71
CA ILE A 5 4.58 -9.27 12.14
C ILE A 5 4.88 -8.58 13.48
N GLU A 6 5.45 -9.28 14.45
CA GLU A 6 5.80 -8.67 15.76
C GLU A 6 6.87 -7.59 15.60
N VAL A 7 7.79 -7.76 14.65
CA VAL A 7 8.82 -6.75 14.36
C VAL A 7 8.18 -5.47 13.82
N ILE A 8 7.17 -5.58 12.95
CA ILE A 8 6.43 -4.40 12.48
C ILE A 8 5.64 -3.77 13.62
N LEU A 9 4.92 -4.56 14.41
CA LEU A 9 4.13 -4.01 15.51
C LEU A 9 5.02 -3.24 16.49
N GLU A 10 6.21 -3.74 16.80
CA GLU A 10 7.17 -3.04 17.64
C GLU A 10 7.66 -1.73 17.01
N HIS A 11 7.87 -1.72 15.70
CA HIS A 11 8.23 -0.50 14.96
C HIS A 11 7.10 0.53 14.97
N LEU A 12 5.85 0.09 14.76
CA LEU A 12 4.67 0.97 14.72
C LEU A 12 4.27 1.50 16.11
N LYS A 13 4.63 0.82 17.21
CA LYS A 13 4.39 1.33 18.59
C LYS A 13 5.03 2.68 18.86
N GLN A 14 6.07 3.05 18.13
CA GLN A 14 6.71 4.37 18.25
C GLN A 14 5.85 5.52 17.70
N HIS A 15 4.74 5.18 17.03
CA HIS A 15 3.81 6.11 16.41
C HIS A 15 2.38 5.82 16.90
N PRO A 16 2.01 6.25 18.12
CA PRO A 16 0.72 5.92 18.73
C PRO A 16 -0.49 6.48 17.95
N GLU A 17 -0.26 7.43 17.05
CA GLU A 17 -1.27 7.95 16.11
C GLU A 17 -1.66 6.93 15.03
N ILE A 18 -0.84 5.90 14.77
CA ILE A 18 -1.11 4.88 13.76
C ILE A 18 -2.12 3.87 14.33
N VAL A 19 -3.27 3.77 13.67
CA VAL A 19 -4.26 2.76 14.00
C VAL A 19 -3.93 1.46 13.26
N VAL A 20 -3.51 0.45 14.05
CA VAL A 20 -3.15 -0.88 13.57
C VAL A 20 -4.19 -1.89 14.03
N GLU A 21 -4.74 -2.65 13.10
CA GLU A 21 -5.61 -3.79 13.36
C GLU A 21 -4.85 -5.08 13.05
N ARG A 22 -4.88 -6.04 13.98
CA ARG A 22 -4.28 -7.37 13.76
C ARG A 22 -5.38 -8.41 13.63
N SER A 23 -5.23 -9.31 12.66
CA SER A 23 -6.07 -10.49 12.50
C SER A 23 -5.21 -11.68 12.11
N GLY A 24 -4.91 -12.55 13.09
CA GLY A 24 -4.02 -13.70 12.88
C GLY A 24 -2.64 -13.29 12.39
N ASP A 25 -2.27 -13.81 11.22
CA ASP A 25 -1.02 -13.54 10.50
C ASP A 25 -1.16 -12.39 9.49
N SER A 26 -2.06 -11.45 9.77
CA SER A 26 -2.21 -10.22 9.01
C SER A 26 -2.26 -9.01 9.93
N ILE A 27 -1.68 -7.92 9.45
CA ILE A 27 -1.83 -6.59 10.03
C ILE A 27 -2.35 -5.62 8.98
N ARG A 28 -3.21 -4.71 9.43
CA ARG A 28 -3.82 -3.66 8.63
C ARG A 28 -3.55 -2.32 9.30
N VAL A 29 -3.04 -1.37 8.54
CA VAL A 29 -2.87 0.02 8.98
C VAL A 29 -3.89 0.89 8.28
N LEU A 30 -4.71 1.60 9.07
CA LEU A 30 -5.73 2.49 8.54
C LEU A 30 -5.11 3.83 8.09
N PRO A 31 -5.68 4.48 7.07
CA PRO A 31 -5.22 5.80 6.66
C PRO A 31 -5.63 6.88 7.68
N LYS A 32 -4.89 7.99 7.73
CA LYS A 32 -5.25 9.17 8.53
C LYS A 32 -6.55 9.83 8.08
N SER A 33 -6.90 9.68 6.80
CA SER A 33 -8.04 10.36 6.17
C SER A 33 -8.49 9.63 4.91
N GLU A 34 -9.59 10.07 4.33
CA GLU A 34 -10.12 9.59 3.05
C GLU A 34 -9.18 9.80 1.85
N LYS A 35 -8.12 10.61 2.01
CA LYS A 35 -7.08 10.80 0.99
C LYS A 35 -5.96 9.76 1.08
N GLY A 36 -5.94 8.92 2.11
CA GLY A 36 -5.01 7.80 2.23
C GLY A 36 -5.61 6.50 1.74
N PHE A 37 -4.89 5.41 1.95
CA PHE A 37 -5.37 4.06 1.67
C PHE A 37 -4.94 3.09 2.75
N THR A 38 -5.70 2.02 2.90
CA THR A 38 -5.33 0.95 3.83
C THR A 38 -4.10 0.21 3.31
N VAL A 39 -3.13 -0.03 4.20
CA VAL A 39 -1.99 -0.91 3.92
C VAL A 39 -2.14 -2.19 4.72
N ILE A 40 -2.09 -3.35 4.04
CA ILE A 40 -2.17 -4.66 4.68
C ILE A 40 -0.90 -5.43 4.38
N LEU A 41 -0.35 -6.10 5.40
CA LEU A 41 0.63 -7.16 5.21
C LEU A 41 0.06 -8.46 5.76
N SER A 42 0.05 -9.49 4.92
CA SER A 42 -0.36 -10.84 5.29
C SER A 42 0.80 -11.81 5.10
N ALA A 43 1.18 -12.51 6.16
CA ALA A 43 2.02 -13.69 6.04
C ALA A 43 1.12 -14.90 5.71
N GLN A 44 1.50 -15.64 4.68
CA GLN A 44 0.81 -16.83 4.20
C GLN A 44 1.63 -18.08 4.57
N PRO A 45 1.08 -19.29 4.40
CA PRO A 45 1.86 -20.51 4.42
C PRO A 45 3.05 -20.46 3.44
N ASP A 46 4.03 -21.34 3.63
CA ASP A 46 5.20 -21.49 2.75
C ASP A 46 6.12 -20.25 2.66
N SER A 47 6.10 -19.40 3.68
CA SER A 47 6.92 -18.17 3.76
C SER A 47 6.60 -17.14 2.67
N LEU A 48 5.38 -17.18 2.11
CA LEU A 48 4.89 -16.16 1.19
C LEU A 48 4.32 -14.97 1.97
N PHE A 49 4.61 -13.76 1.50
CA PHE A 49 4.07 -12.52 2.05
C PHE A 49 3.33 -11.76 0.96
N ILE A 50 2.18 -11.18 1.31
CA ILE A 50 1.39 -10.36 0.40
C ILE A 50 1.15 -8.99 1.04
N VAL A 51 1.53 -7.95 0.30
CA VAL A 51 1.24 -6.56 0.67
C VAL A 51 0.12 -6.04 -0.20
N TYR A 52 -0.91 -5.44 0.41
CA TYR A 52 -2.05 -4.87 -0.29
C TYR A 52 -2.13 -3.36 -0.07
N PHE A 53 -2.41 -2.63 -1.15
CA PHE A 53 -2.84 -1.24 -1.19
C PHE A 53 -4.21 -1.19 -1.88
N GLU A 54 -5.29 -1.22 -1.10
CA GLU A 54 -6.65 -1.46 -1.64
C GLU A 54 -6.68 -2.75 -2.51
N MET A 55 -6.97 -2.62 -3.82
CA MET A 55 -7.00 -3.73 -4.78
C MET A 55 -5.63 -4.04 -5.42
N TRP A 56 -4.67 -3.13 -5.30
CA TRP A 56 -3.30 -3.39 -5.73
C TRP A 56 -2.64 -4.31 -4.70
N HIS A 57 -1.84 -5.26 -5.17
CA HIS A 57 -1.07 -6.13 -4.29
C HIS A 57 0.23 -6.56 -4.96
N SER A 58 1.19 -6.97 -4.11
CA SER A 58 2.41 -7.63 -4.55
C SER A 58 2.76 -8.76 -3.61
N GLU A 59 3.29 -9.83 -4.18
CA GLU A 59 3.74 -11.04 -3.50
C GLU A 59 5.26 -11.02 -3.33
N PHE A 60 5.74 -11.55 -2.21
CA PHE A 60 7.16 -11.61 -1.85
C PHE A 60 7.47 -12.95 -1.17
N ASP A 61 8.59 -13.56 -1.54
CA ASP A 61 9.15 -14.76 -0.91
C ASP A 61 10.13 -14.43 0.24
N ARG A 62 10.47 -13.15 0.38
CA ARG A 62 11.38 -12.63 1.40
C ARG A 62 10.69 -11.62 2.28
N TRP A 63 10.85 -11.82 3.58
CA TRP A 63 10.32 -10.93 4.61
C TRP A 63 10.80 -9.48 4.42
N GLU A 64 12.10 -9.28 4.15
CA GLU A 64 12.68 -7.93 4.08
C GLU A 64 12.07 -7.12 2.94
N ASP A 65 11.77 -7.77 1.81
CA ASP A 65 11.21 -7.12 0.63
C ASP A 65 9.72 -6.77 0.87
N ALA A 66 8.97 -7.67 1.51
CA ALA A 66 7.59 -7.42 1.94
C ALA A 66 7.51 -6.27 2.96
N PHE A 67 8.42 -6.25 3.93
CA PHE A 67 8.53 -5.19 4.92
C PHE A 67 8.84 -3.84 4.26
N GLN A 68 9.79 -3.79 3.32
CA GLN A 68 10.10 -2.56 2.58
C GLN A 68 8.89 -2.07 1.78
N CYS A 69 8.17 -2.96 1.10
CA CYS A 69 6.96 -2.59 0.37
C CYS A 69 5.85 -2.08 1.30
N PHE A 70 5.64 -2.74 2.45
CA PHE A 70 4.68 -2.31 3.46
C PHE A 70 5.02 -0.91 3.99
N MET A 71 6.28 -0.67 4.37
CA MET A 71 6.74 0.64 4.84
C MET A 71 6.68 1.71 3.75
N TRP A 72 6.94 1.34 2.50
CA TRP A 72 6.75 2.24 1.35
C TRP A 72 5.29 2.67 1.22
N GLY A 73 4.33 1.74 1.31
CA GLY A 73 2.89 2.05 1.27
C GLY A 73 2.40 2.97 2.41
N LEU A 74 3.08 2.97 3.56
CA LEU A 74 2.82 3.88 4.67
C LEU A 74 3.48 5.26 4.50
N SER A 75 4.38 5.39 3.52
CA SER A 75 5.21 6.57 3.35
C SER A 75 4.60 7.61 2.40
N ASN A 76 5.12 8.84 2.51
CA ASN A 76 4.85 9.90 1.55
C ASN A 76 5.52 9.70 0.17
N GLN A 77 6.29 8.63 -0.04
CA GLN A 77 6.92 8.30 -1.33
C GLN A 77 6.14 7.28 -2.14
N CYS A 78 5.01 6.79 -1.62
CA CYS A 78 4.07 5.93 -2.34
C CYS A 78 2.76 6.67 -2.56
N ARG A 79 2.17 6.54 -3.74
CA ARG A 79 0.76 6.87 -3.95
C ARG A 79 0.09 5.81 -4.82
N LEU A 80 -1.22 5.68 -4.62
CA LEU A 80 -2.07 4.87 -5.47
C LEU A 80 -2.85 5.79 -6.39
N LYS A 81 -2.55 5.72 -7.69
CA LYS A 81 -3.36 6.34 -8.73
C LYS A 81 -4.51 5.40 -9.07
N VAL A 82 -5.73 5.83 -8.75
CA VAL A 82 -6.95 5.06 -9.00
C VAL A 82 -7.66 5.61 -10.22
N THR A 83 -7.80 4.77 -11.25
CA THR A 83 -8.58 5.10 -12.45
C THR A 83 -9.98 4.51 -12.32
N LYS A 84 -10.99 5.33 -12.56
CA LYS A 84 -12.41 4.95 -12.54
C LYS A 84 -13.13 5.33 -13.84
N ARG A 85 -14.22 4.63 -14.13
CA ARG A 85 -15.19 4.99 -15.18
C ARG A 85 -16.53 5.28 -14.54
N GLY A 86 -17.03 6.51 -14.69
CA GLY A 86 -18.10 7.02 -13.83
C GLY A 86 -17.67 6.96 -12.36
N ASP A 87 -18.37 6.17 -11.55
CA ASP A 87 -18.10 5.99 -10.12
C ASP A 87 -17.46 4.64 -9.76
N THR A 88 -17.06 3.85 -10.77
CA THR A 88 -16.49 2.52 -10.55
C THR A 88 -14.99 2.51 -10.83
N PRO A 89 -14.14 2.41 -9.79
CA PRO A 89 -12.72 2.11 -9.93
C PRO A 89 -12.49 0.80 -10.69
N TYR A 90 -11.47 0.76 -11.55
CA TYR A 90 -11.12 -0.47 -12.28
C TYR A 90 -9.61 -0.68 -12.47
N LYS A 91 -8.78 0.31 -12.15
CA LYS A 91 -7.33 0.19 -12.20
C LYS A 91 -6.69 0.93 -11.04
N TRP A 92 -5.75 0.27 -10.37
CA TRP A 92 -4.97 0.81 -9.26
C TRP A 92 -3.50 0.70 -9.65
N THR A 93 -2.86 1.85 -9.77
CA THR A 93 -1.46 1.97 -10.20
C THR A 93 -0.65 2.49 -9.02
N ALA A 94 0.32 1.69 -8.58
CA ALA A 94 1.26 2.13 -7.56
C ALA A 94 2.35 2.98 -8.22
N GLU A 95 2.60 4.16 -7.65
CA GLU A 95 3.59 5.11 -8.13
C GLU A 95 4.53 5.53 -7.01
N SER A 96 5.82 5.68 -7.32
CA SER A 96 6.85 6.08 -6.36
C SER A 96 7.41 7.48 -6.66
N SER A 97 7.83 8.22 -5.62
CA SER A 97 8.55 9.49 -5.82
C SER A 97 9.81 9.61 -4.96
N TYR A 98 10.88 8.97 -5.41
CA TYR A 98 12.20 9.09 -4.78
C TYR A 98 12.96 10.35 -5.21
N THR A 99 12.73 10.84 -6.43
CA THR A 99 13.44 11.96 -7.07
C THR A 99 12.59 13.24 -7.16
N GLY A 100 11.44 13.26 -6.48
CA GLY A 100 10.45 14.34 -6.60
C GLY A 100 9.55 14.26 -7.84
N THR A 101 9.79 13.29 -8.72
CA THR A 101 8.88 12.94 -9.83
C THR A 101 8.15 11.64 -9.49
N TRP A 102 6.87 11.53 -9.88
CA TRP A 102 6.10 10.30 -9.69
C TRP A 102 6.34 9.35 -10.86
N GLU A 103 6.78 8.14 -10.55
CA GLU A 103 7.15 7.11 -11.51
C GLU A 103 6.25 5.88 -11.33
N PHE A 104 5.88 5.25 -12.44
CA PHE A 104 5.09 4.01 -12.45
C PHE A 104 5.91 2.87 -11.84
N VAL A 105 5.32 2.13 -10.90
CA VAL A 105 5.88 0.89 -10.36
C VAL A 105 5.17 -0.31 -10.99
N SER A 106 3.88 -0.46 -10.73
CA SER A 106 3.05 -1.52 -11.30
C SER A 106 1.56 -1.18 -11.20
N ALA A 107 0.70 -1.98 -11.84
CA ALA A 107 -0.75 -1.78 -11.76
C ALA A 107 -1.52 -3.10 -11.72
N THR A 108 -2.60 -3.09 -10.96
CA THR A 108 -3.64 -4.13 -10.95
C THR A 108 -4.91 -3.56 -11.55
N GLY A 109 -5.59 -4.34 -12.37
CA GLY A 109 -6.83 -3.91 -13.00
C GLY A 109 -7.86 -5.04 -13.05
N VAL A 110 -9.13 -4.65 -12.99
CA VAL A 110 -10.27 -5.53 -13.24
C VAL A 110 -10.92 -5.14 -14.56
N LEU A 111 -11.51 -6.13 -15.26
CA LEU A 111 -12.24 -5.85 -16.49
C LEU A 111 -13.45 -4.96 -16.18
N ASN A 112 -13.55 -3.83 -16.87
CA ASN A 112 -14.69 -2.93 -16.79
C ASN A 112 -15.23 -2.66 -18.19
N PHE A 113 -16.45 -3.12 -18.46
CA PHE A 113 -17.10 -3.02 -19.76
C PHE A 113 -17.86 -1.71 -19.98
N ALA A 114 -17.87 -0.77 -19.03
CA ALA A 114 -18.52 0.53 -19.16
C ALA A 114 -17.69 1.54 -19.98
N PHE A 115 -17.23 1.16 -21.16
CA PHE A 115 -16.28 1.94 -21.97
C PHE A 115 -16.82 3.30 -22.44
N TRP A 116 -18.14 3.49 -22.42
CA TRP A 116 -18.82 4.74 -22.77
C TRP A 116 -18.84 5.77 -21.64
N LYS A 117 -18.55 5.38 -20.39
CA LYS A 117 -18.49 6.32 -19.27
C LYS A 117 -17.15 7.07 -19.27
N THR A 118 -17.20 8.34 -18.87
CA THR A 118 -16.02 9.19 -18.68
C THR A 118 -15.02 8.55 -17.74
N GLN A 119 -13.77 8.51 -18.18
CA GLN A 119 -12.63 8.07 -17.37
C GLN A 119 -12.16 9.24 -16.49
N ASN A 120 -12.00 8.99 -15.21
CA ASN A 120 -11.46 9.94 -14.24
C ASN A 120 -10.41 9.26 -13.37
N GLU A 121 -9.56 10.07 -12.75
CA GLU A 121 -8.47 9.60 -11.90
C GLU A 121 -8.46 10.39 -10.60
N TYR A 122 -8.11 9.72 -9.50
CA TYR A 122 -7.82 10.35 -8.23
C TYR A 122 -6.65 9.63 -7.56
N TYR A 123 -6.06 10.29 -6.57
CA TYR A 123 -4.84 9.81 -5.91
C TYR A 123 -5.11 9.58 -4.44
N LEU A 124 -4.63 8.44 -3.95
CA LEU A 124 -4.58 8.12 -2.52
C LEU A 124 -3.11 8.08 -2.09
N GLN A 125 -2.79 8.69 -0.95
CA GLN A 125 -1.43 8.79 -0.45
C GLN A 125 -1.42 8.81 1.08
N ASN A 126 -0.57 7.98 1.66
CA ASN A 126 -0.29 7.99 3.09
C ASN A 126 0.92 8.88 3.40
N ASP A 127 1.03 9.30 4.66
CA ASP A 127 2.15 10.11 5.16
C ASP A 127 2.49 9.73 6.63
N TRP A 128 2.27 8.47 6.99
CA TRP A 128 2.64 7.94 8.31
C TRP A 128 4.16 7.94 8.48
N VAL A 129 4.89 7.57 7.43
CA VAL A 129 6.36 7.54 7.42
C VAL A 129 6.87 8.62 6.47
N ARG A 130 7.73 9.51 6.98
CA ARG A 130 8.43 10.46 6.11
C ARG A 130 9.72 9.81 5.62
N MET A 131 9.74 9.45 4.34
CA MET A 131 10.97 9.05 3.67
C MET A 131 11.53 10.27 2.95
N THR A 132 12.76 10.65 3.30
CA THR A 132 13.48 11.71 2.58
C THR A 132 14.06 11.15 1.28
N PRO A 133 14.01 11.89 0.16
CA PRO A 133 14.80 11.58 -1.03
C PRO A 133 16.25 11.33 -0.63
N LYS A 134 16.86 10.25 -1.12
CA LYS A 134 18.32 10.12 -1.05
C LYS A 134 18.90 11.21 -1.96
N SER A 135 19.61 12.16 -1.36
CA SER A 135 20.40 13.19 -2.05
C SER A 135 21.52 12.60 -2.87
#